data_AF-A0A175W458-F1
#
_entry.id   AF-A0A175W458-F1
#
_cell.length_a   1.000
_cell.length_b   1.000
_cell.length_c   1.000
_cell.angle_alpha   90.00
_cell.angle_beta   90.00
_cell.angle_gamma   90.00
#
_symmetry.space_group_name_H-M   'P 1'
#
loop_
_entity.id
_entity.type
_entity.pdbx_description
1 polymer ?
#
loop_
_entity_poly.entity_id
_entity_poly.type
_entity_poly.pdbx_seq_one_letter_code
_entity_poly.pdbx_strand_id
1 'polypeptide(L)'
;MAAMSLKRGAGPPRPKDFSYLLRPEIYHPLTPLNVPPPFRNSPKQPAPDTPIPDLLARGQFRAAAIAATQALTGTGSAPPPDPADHARIFELLYTRLACLKLVDATALAAQEVKALGDLNSAFYYHQDDAGPATPASSTSAAAASPSYPAHLVPWDLRVLSVRLQALGFGDPRRAVMCYYDLARETRARLAEARKGHDFSGAEVWRERLADLGVRVAGALVEMGDLTGAACHLGTLRDGGQMQMRRALLWLQLGDVEAARECLARGGGNAVEEKVVRALCEMADGEYEAAVERWRELRDEVDDEMVGVNLAVCLLYVGKMQEGKALLESLVDAGRNSHTLLFNLTTMYELCTERSRPLKVKLSEKVASMDETADGWEKTNADFKL
;
A
#
# COMPACT_ATOMS: atom_id res chain seq x y z
N MET A 1 -2.44 59.06 -32.81
CA MET A 1 -3.42 58.06 -32.34
C MET A 1 -2.70 57.15 -31.37
N ALA A 2 -3.05 57.22 -30.08
CA ALA A 2 -2.45 56.36 -29.07
C ALA A 2 -2.85 54.90 -29.32
N ALA A 3 -1.86 54.02 -29.44
CA ALA A 3 -2.06 52.59 -29.59
C ALA A 3 -2.75 52.06 -28.31
N MET A 4 -4.05 51.78 -28.40
CA MET A 4 -4.79 51.03 -27.40
C MET A 4 -4.23 49.61 -27.34
N SER A 5 -3.24 49.40 -26.46
CA SER A 5 -2.83 48.08 -26.02
C SER A 5 -3.99 47.48 -25.23
N LEU A 6 -4.87 46.76 -25.92
CA LEU A 6 -5.85 45.85 -25.32
C LEU A 6 -5.10 44.83 -24.47
N LYS A 7 -4.95 45.11 -23.17
CA LYS A 7 -4.71 44.08 -22.17
C LYS A 7 -5.91 43.13 -22.27
N ARG A 8 -5.75 42.01 -22.97
CA ARG A 8 -6.65 40.86 -22.86
C ARG A 8 -6.67 40.49 -21.38
N GLY A 9 -7.73 40.88 -20.68
CA GLY A 9 -7.97 40.39 -19.33
C GLY A 9 -7.94 38.87 -19.40
N ALA A 10 -7.05 38.24 -18.66
CA ALA A 10 -7.11 36.81 -18.44
C ALA A 10 -8.48 36.56 -17.79
N GLY A 11 -9.39 35.90 -18.51
CA GLY A 11 -10.61 35.39 -17.92
C GLY A 11 -10.25 34.45 -16.75
N PRO A 12 -11.20 34.19 -15.83
CA PRO A 12 -10.95 33.27 -14.73
C PRO A 12 -10.38 31.95 -15.26
N PRO A 13 -9.40 31.34 -14.55
CA PRO A 13 -8.76 30.11 -15.02
C PRO A 13 -9.84 29.08 -15.30
N ARG A 14 -9.82 28.49 -16.50
CA ARG A 14 -10.76 27.43 -16.86
C ARG A 14 -10.57 26.28 -15.88
N PRO A 15 -11.66 25.69 -15.34
CA PRO A 15 -11.53 24.51 -14.51
C PRO A 15 -10.82 23.42 -15.30
N LYS A 16 -9.97 22.66 -14.61
CA LYS A 16 -9.24 21.54 -15.24
C LYS A 16 -10.21 20.41 -15.54
N ASP A 17 -10.01 19.79 -16.68
CA ASP A 17 -10.89 18.74 -17.19
C ASP A 17 -10.23 17.37 -17.00
N PHE A 18 -10.85 16.54 -16.15
CA PHE A 18 -10.45 15.16 -15.88
C PHE A 18 -11.39 14.14 -16.54
N SER A 19 -12.21 14.56 -17.53
CA SER A 19 -13.13 13.68 -18.28
C SER A 19 -12.45 12.47 -18.90
N TYR A 20 -11.15 12.55 -19.21
CA TYR A 20 -10.39 11.42 -19.73
C TYR A 20 -10.32 10.25 -18.74
N LEU A 21 -10.38 10.49 -17.42
CA LEU A 21 -10.43 9.44 -16.39
C LEU A 21 -11.82 8.82 -16.23
N LEU A 22 -12.87 9.41 -16.78
CA LEU A 22 -14.25 8.89 -16.67
C LEU A 22 -14.60 7.89 -17.77
N ARG A 23 -13.65 7.62 -18.67
CA ARG A 23 -13.83 6.76 -19.83
C ARG A 23 -13.89 5.28 -19.42
N PRO A 24 -14.96 4.54 -19.76
CA PRO A 24 -15.08 3.13 -19.42
C PRO A 24 -13.93 2.26 -19.93
N GLU A 25 -13.31 2.64 -21.05
CA GLU A 25 -12.25 1.88 -21.72
C GLU A 25 -10.94 1.79 -20.89
N ILE A 26 -10.79 2.63 -19.86
CA ILE A 26 -9.65 2.55 -18.94
C ILE A 26 -9.77 1.32 -18.04
N TYR A 27 -10.99 0.98 -17.63
CA TYR A 27 -11.24 0.09 -16.51
C TYR A 27 -11.52 -1.34 -16.96
N HIS A 28 -10.80 -2.29 -16.39
CA HIS A 28 -10.90 -3.69 -16.79
C HIS A 28 -12.00 -4.41 -15.98
N PRO A 29 -12.82 -5.27 -16.62
CA PRO A 29 -13.80 -6.07 -15.89
C PRO A 29 -13.11 -7.09 -14.98
N LEU A 30 -13.64 -7.29 -13.78
CA LEU A 30 -13.11 -8.25 -12.83
C LEU A 30 -13.80 -9.60 -12.99
N THR A 31 -13.07 -10.59 -13.48
CA THR A 31 -13.60 -11.95 -13.60
C THR A 31 -13.59 -12.65 -12.23
N PRO A 32 -14.62 -13.45 -11.90
CA PRO A 32 -14.68 -14.17 -10.63
C PRO A 32 -14.01 -15.55 -10.72
N LEU A 33 -13.23 -15.82 -11.78
CA LEU A 33 -12.65 -17.15 -12.06
C LEU A 33 -11.65 -17.59 -10.98
N ASN A 34 -10.88 -16.65 -10.43
CA ASN A 34 -9.89 -16.89 -9.39
C ASN A 34 -10.48 -16.91 -7.98
N VAL A 35 -11.80 -16.71 -7.83
CA VAL A 35 -12.47 -16.77 -6.52
C VAL A 35 -12.95 -18.21 -6.30
N PRO A 36 -12.75 -18.86 -5.14
CA PRO A 36 -13.31 -20.19 -4.92
C PRO A 36 -14.85 -20.19 -4.92
N PRO A 37 -15.52 -21.28 -5.36
CA PRO A 37 -16.99 -21.36 -5.37
C PRO A 37 -17.68 -21.03 -4.03
N PRO A 38 -17.13 -21.41 -2.85
CA PRO A 38 -17.75 -21.06 -1.57
C PRO A 38 -17.92 -19.55 -1.34
N PHE A 39 -16.99 -18.72 -1.81
CA PHE A 39 -17.11 -17.26 -1.72
C PHE A 39 -18.07 -16.73 -2.78
N ARG A 40 -17.95 -17.20 -4.04
CA ARG A 40 -18.82 -16.77 -5.14
C ARG A 40 -20.31 -17.01 -4.89
N ASN A 41 -20.63 -18.17 -4.32
CA ASN A 41 -22.00 -18.62 -4.10
C ASN A 41 -22.49 -18.31 -2.66
N SER A 42 -21.72 -17.54 -1.89
CA SER A 42 -22.07 -17.20 -0.52
C SER A 42 -23.29 -16.27 -0.48
N PRO A 43 -24.20 -16.44 0.49
CA PRO A 43 -25.27 -15.47 0.74
C PRO A 43 -24.75 -14.11 1.23
N LYS A 44 -23.45 -14.00 1.58
CA LYS A 44 -22.80 -12.75 2.00
C LYS A 44 -22.41 -11.85 0.81
N GLN A 45 -22.62 -12.29 -0.43
CA GLN A 45 -22.39 -11.44 -1.61
C GLN A 45 -23.21 -10.13 -1.50
N PRO A 46 -22.61 -8.95 -1.72
CA PRO A 46 -23.30 -7.70 -1.55
C PRO A 46 -24.38 -7.49 -2.61
N ALA A 47 -25.41 -6.73 -2.24
CA ALA A 47 -26.36 -6.20 -3.20
C ALA A 47 -25.65 -5.23 -4.16
N PRO A 48 -26.06 -5.16 -5.45
CA PRO A 48 -25.38 -4.36 -6.47
C PRO A 48 -25.42 -2.84 -6.19
N ASP A 49 -26.34 -2.39 -5.35
CA ASP A 49 -26.55 -0.99 -4.94
C ASP A 49 -25.88 -0.64 -3.59
N THR A 50 -25.13 -1.58 -2.99
CA THR A 50 -24.45 -1.34 -1.71
C THR A 50 -23.42 -0.20 -1.84
N PRO A 51 -23.45 0.82 -0.96
CA PRO A 51 -22.50 1.93 -1.01
C PRO A 51 -21.03 1.50 -0.82
N ILE A 52 -20.12 2.18 -1.51
CA ILE A 52 -18.67 1.92 -1.42
C ILE A 52 -18.16 1.90 0.04
N PRO A 53 -18.50 2.86 0.92
CA PRO A 53 -18.02 2.83 2.32
C PRO A 53 -18.43 1.56 3.07
N ASP A 54 -19.64 1.06 2.83
CA ASP A 54 -20.16 -0.14 3.48
C ASP A 54 -19.46 -1.40 2.96
N LEU A 55 -19.17 -1.45 1.65
CA LEU A 55 -18.38 -2.51 1.02
C LEU A 55 -16.97 -2.56 1.61
N LEU A 56 -16.32 -1.40 1.79
CA LEU A 56 -14.99 -1.30 2.39
C LEU A 56 -14.99 -1.72 3.86
N ALA A 57 -16.00 -1.30 4.64
CA ALA A 57 -16.14 -1.67 6.04
C ALA A 57 -16.31 -3.19 6.24
N ARG A 58 -16.91 -3.88 5.26
CA ARG A 58 -17.06 -5.35 5.22
C ARG A 58 -15.89 -6.08 4.54
N GLY A 59 -14.86 -5.36 4.07
CA GLY A 59 -13.73 -5.94 3.35
C GLY A 59 -14.11 -6.61 2.01
N GLN A 60 -15.20 -6.18 1.38
CA GLN A 60 -15.66 -6.67 0.09
C GLN A 60 -14.98 -5.91 -1.05
N PHE A 61 -13.66 -5.99 -1.12
CA PHE A 61 -12.83 -5.15 -1.99
C PHE A 61 -13.12 -5.33 -3.48
N ARG A 62 -13.47 -6.54 -3.94
CA ARG A 62 -13.86 -6.76 -5.34
C ARG A 62 -15.10 -5.95 -5.71
N ALA A 63 -16.14 -6.03 -4.87
CA ALA A 63 -17.37 -5.28 -5.07
C ALA A 63 -17.11 -3.77 -5.00
N ALA A 64 -16.32 -3.32 -4.03
CA ALA A 64 -15.92 -1.91 -3.91
C ALA A 64 -15.17 -1.41 -5.16
N ALA A 65 -14.29 -2.23 -5.75
CA ALA A 65 -13.60 -1.90 -6.99
C ALA A 65 -14.57 -1.77 -8.18
N ILE A 66 -15.59 -2.63 -8.27
CA ILE A 66 -16.63 -2.57 -9.31
C ILE A 66 -17.48 -1.32 -9.12
N ALA A 67 -17.97 -1.07 -7.90
CA ALA A 67 -18.77 0.09 -7.57
C ALA A 67 -18.02 1.41 -7.81
N ALA A 68 -16.72 1.49 -7.48
CA ALA A 68 -15.89 2.65 -7.79
C ALA A 68 -15.79 2.93 -9.30
N THR A 69 -15.69 1.87 -10.11
CA THR A 69 -15.69 2.00 -11.58
C THR A 69 -17.04 2.52 -12.08
N GLN A 70 -18.13 1.93 -11.61
CA GLN A 70 -19.48 2.35 -11.97
C GLN A 70 -19.77 3.80 -11.59
N ALA A 71 -19.25 4.25 -10.44
CA ALA A 71 -19.35 5.65 -10.01
C ALA A 71 -18.49 6.59 -10.86
N LEU A 72 -17.31 6.17 -11.32
CA LEU A 72 -16.46 6.96 -12.21
C LEU A 72 -17.04 7.10 -13.62
N THR A 73 -17.59 6.02 -14.17
CA THR A 73 -18.02 5.95 -15.57
C THR A 73 -19.50 6.24 -15.78
N GLY A 74 -20.29 6.26 -14.70
CA GLY A 74 -21.74 6.41 -14.77
C GLY A 74 -22.47 5.17 -15.30
N THR A 75 -21.80 4.01 -15.34
CA THR A 75 -22.45 2.75 -15.76
C THR A 75 -23.31 2.11 -14.66
N GLY A 76 -23.31 2.68 -13.45
CA GLY A 76 -24.18 2.28 -12.35
C GLY A 76 -25.50 3.05 -12.32
N SER A 77 -26.14 3.12 -11.15
CA SER A 77 -27.38 3.87 -10.95
C SER A 77 -27.17 5.38 -10.80
N ALA A 78 -25.97 5.81 -10.43
CA ALA A 78 -25.62 7.21 -10.22
C ALA A 78 -24.94 7.81 -11.47
N PRO A 79 -25.15 9.12 -11.73
CA PRO A 79 -24.41 9.81 -12.78
C PRO A 79 -22.91 9.86 -12.46
N PRO A 80 -22.04 9.94 -13.48
CA PRO A 80 -20.62 10.13 -13.27
C PRO A 80 -20.34 11.50 -12.59
N PRO A 81 -19.21 11.65 -11.87
CA PRO A 81 -18.83 12.92 -11.27
C PRO A 81 -18.60 14.02 -12.32
N ASP A 82 -18.69 15.28 -11.90
CA ASP A 82 -18.32 16.42 -12.74
C ASP A 82 -16.85 16.26 -13.18
N PRO A 83 -16.52 16.36 -14.48
CA PRO A 83 -15.14 16.36 -14.96
C PRO A 83 -14.20 17.37 -14.27
N ALA A 84 -14.71 18.42 -13.65
CA ALA A 84 -13.93 19.39 -12.87
C ALA A 84 -13.73 18.99 -11.40
N ASP A 85 -14.51 18.04 -10.87
CA ASP A 85 -14.42 17.56 -9.48
C ASP A 85 -13.29 16.53 -9.31
N HIS A 86 -12.06 17.05 -9.37
CA HIS A 86 -10.86 16.23 -9.23
C HIS A 86 -10.79 15.51 -7.88
N ALA A 87 -11.34 16.09 -6.81
CA ALA A 87 -11.32 15.49 -5.48
C ALA A 87 -12.08 14.17 -5.48
N ARG A 88 -13.33 14.19 -5.98
CA ARG A 88 -14.15 12.98 -6.07
C ARG A 88 -13.59 11.95 -7.06
N ILE A 89 -13.08 12.41 -8.20
CA ILE A 89 -12.50 11.53 -9.23
C ILE A 89 -11.29 10.77 -8.66
N PHE A 90 -10.37 11.47 -7.98
CA PHE A 90 -9.18 10.84 -7.40
C PHE A 90 -9.48 9.95 -6.20
N GLU A 91 -10.49 10.28 -5.38
CA GLU A 91 -10.97 9.42 -4.30
C GLU A 91 -11.48 8.07 -4.83
N LEU A 92 -12.35 8.11 -5.85
CA LEU A 92 -12.88 6.90 -6.49
C LEU A 92 -11.78 6.10 -7.19
N LEU A 93 -10.88 6.77 -7.90
CA LEU A 93 -9.75 6.11 -8.56
C LEU A 93 -8.79 5.46 -7.55
N TYR A 94 -8.49 6.16 -6.44
CA TYR A 94 -7.69 5.59 -5.36
C TYR A 94 -8.35 4.34 -4.79
N THR A 95 -9.65 4.42 -4.50
CA THR A 95 -10.44 3.29 -3.99
C THR A 95 -10.37 2.11 -4.96
N ARG A 96 -10.59 2.35 -6.26
CA ARG A 96 -10.48 1.33 -7.31
C ARG A 96 -9.11 0.66 -7.28
N LEU A 97 -8.03 1.43 -7.38
CA LEU A 97 -6.66 0.91 -7.48
C LEU A 97 -6.21 0.20 -6.20
N ALA A 98 -6.57 0.72 -5.03
CA ALA A 98 -6.26 0.10 -3.74
C ALA A 98 -6.99 -1.23 -3.60
N CYS A 99 -8.30 -1.28 -3.90
CA CYS A 99 -9.07 -2.50 -3.88
C CYS A 99 -8.55 -3.55 -4.86
N LEU A 100 -8.15 -3.15 -6.08
CA LEU A 100 -7.53 -4.08 -7.04
C LEU A 100 -6.25 -4.72 -6.48
N LYS A 101 -5.42 -3.93 -5.80
CA LYS A 101 -4.22 -4.46 -5.14
C LYS A 101 -4.59 -5.44 -4.00
N LEU A 102 -5.62 -5.13 -3.22
CA LEU A 102 -6.07 -5.97 -2.10
C LEU A 102 -6.69 -7.30 -2.54
N VAL A 103 -7.25 -7.38 -3.75
CA VAL A 103 -7.76 -8.64 -4.35
C VAL A 103 -6.75 -9.33 -5.28
N ASP A 104 -5.47 -8.99 -5.16
CA ASP A 104 -4.35 -9.50 -5.97
C ASP A 104 -4.50 -9.31 -7.49
N ALA A 105 -5.22 -8.26 -7.90
CA ALA A 105 -5.34 -7.83 -9.29
C ALA A 105 -4.32 -6.73 -9.64
N THR A 106 -3.09 -6.86 -9.14
CA THR A 106 -2.02 -5.85 -9.28
C THR A 106 -1.69 -5.52 -10.74
N ALA A 107 -1.74 -6.51 -11.63
CA ALA A 107 -1.51 -6.31 -13.06
C ALA A 107 -2.56 -5.37 -13.70
N LEU A 108 -3.84 -5.52 -13.33
CA LEU A 108 -4.91 -4.64 -13.80
C LEU A 108 -4.74 -3.23 -13.21
N ALA A 109 -4.45 -3.13 -11.90
CA ALA A 109 -4.20 -1.85 -11.26
C ALA A 109 -3.05 -1.08 -11.93
N ALA A 110 -1.98 -1.77 -12.32
CA ALA A 110 -0.86 -1.17 -13.02
C ALA A 110 -1.19 -0.72 -14.46
N GLN A 111 -2.11 -1.42 -15.14
CA GLN A 111 -2.62 -0.98 -16.44
C GLN A 111 -3.53 0.24 -16.31
N GLU A 112 -4.47 0.24 -15.36
CA GLU A 112 -5.42 1.32 -15.13
C GLU A 112 -4.73 2.61 -14.67
N VAL A 113 -3.71 2.51 -13.80
CA VAL A 113 -3.02 3.69 -13.26
C VAL A 113 -2.24 4.49 -14.32
N LYS A 114 -1.95 3.89 -15.49
CA LYS A 114 -1.33 4.61 -16.62
C LYS A 114 -2.19 5.76 -17.13
N ALA A 115 -3.50 5.73 -16.91
CA ALA A 115 -4.40 6.81 -17.29
C ALA A 115 -4.05 8.14 -16.61
N LEU A 116 -3.37 8.12 -15.44
CA LEU A 116 -2.85 9.32 -14.78
C LEU A 116 -1.65 9.96 -15.49
N GLY A 117 -1.05 9.29 -16.48
CA GLY A 117 0.09 9.82 -17.22
C GLY A 117 1.26 10.24 -16.32
N ASP A 118 1.79 11.43 -16.58
CA ASP A 118 2.87 12.02 -15.79
C ASP A 118 2.32 12.94 -14.69
N LEU A 119 2.35 12.45 -13.46
CA LEU A 119 1.92 13.18 -12.27
C LEU A 119 2.83 14.38 -11.94
N ASN A 120 4.03 14.47 -12.52
CA ASN A 120 4.89 15.65 -12.35
C ASN A 120 4.51 16.80 -13.30
N SER A 121 3.58 16.57 -14.23
CA SER A 121 3.10 17.60 -15.15
C SER A 121 2.48 18.78 -14.40
N ALA A 122 2.74 20.00 -14.88
CA ALA A 122 2.10 21.23 -14.39
C ALA A 122 0.56 21.16 -14.41
N PHE A 123 -0.01 20.28 -15.24
CA PHE A 123 -1.44 20.00 -15.28
C PHE A 123 -2.01 19.53 -13.92
N TYR A 124 -1.23 18.95 -13.02
CA TYR A 124 -1.72 18.51 -11.71
C TYR A 124 -1.55 19.52 -10.57
N TYR A 125 -1.07 20.74 -10.84
CA TYR A 125 -0.81 21.75 -9.81
C TYR A 125 -1.78 22.94 -9.89
N HIS A 126 -2.25 23.47 -8.77
CA HIS A 126 -3.10 24.67 -8.78
C HIS A 126 -2.43 25.82 -9.56
N GLN A 127 -3.16 26.39 -10.52
CA GLN A 127 -2.61 27.43 -11.41
C GLN A 127 -2.28 28.72 -10.64
N ASP A 128 -2.99 28.98 -9.55
CA ASP A 128 -2.78 30.16 -8.71
C ASP A 128 -1.42 30.15 -7.99
N ASP A 129 -0.80 28.97 -7.81
CA ASP A 129 0.51 28.84 -7.16
C ASP A 129 1.68 28.75 -8.15
N ALA A 130 1.40 28.44 -9.43
CA ALA A 130 2.42 28.35 -10.47
C ALA A 130 2.79 29.76 -10.94
N GLY A 131 3.59 30.48 -10.14
CA GLY A 131 4.21 31.73 -10.56
C GLY A 131 4.86 31.57 -11.94
N PRO A 132 4.71 32.53 -12.86
CA PRO A 132 5.18 32.37 -14.22
C PRO A 132 6.69 32.17 -14.21
N ALA A 133 7.13 31.04 -14.78
CA ALA A 133 8.52 30.83 -15.16
C ALA A 133 8.88 31.80 -16.30
N THR A 134 9.02 33.08 -15.99
CA THR A 134 9.53 34.11 -16.88
C THR A 134 10.62 34.90 -16.14
N PRO A 135 11.80 35.13 -16.76
CA PRO A 135 12.92 35.78 -16.09
C PRO A 135 12.61 37.27 -15.84
N ALA A 136 12.91 37.71 -14.62
CA ALA A 136 13.25 39.07 -14.19
C ALA A 136 12.86 40.22 -15.14
N SER A 137 11.71 40.86 -14.90
CA SER A 137 11.60 42.31 -15.02
C SER A 137 10.43 42.84 -14.20
N SER A 138 10.64 44.01 -13.57
CA SER A 138 9.72 44.83 -12.77
C SER A 138 9.51 44.46 -11.29
N THR A 139 10.40 45.03 -10.49
CA THR A 139 10.12 45.77 -9.24
C THR A 139 8.65 45.89 -8.82
N SER A 140 8.21 45.06 -7.88
CA SER A 140 7.27 45.47 -6.84
C SER A 140 7.59 44.74 -5.53
N ALA A 141 7.79 45.54 -4.49
CA ALA A 141 8.25 45.14 -3.17
C ALA A 141 7.06 44.69 -2.32
N ALA A 142 6.71 43.40 -2.42
CA ALA A 142 6.00 42.61 -1.41
C ALA A 142 6.04 41.17 -1.92
N ALA A 143 7.24 40.59 -1.94
CA ALA A 143 7.45 39.22 -2.39
C ALA A 143 6.73 38.27 -1.41
N ALA A 144 5.47 37.97 -1.69
CA ALA A 144 4.87 36.72 -1.24
C ALA A 144 5.84 35.63 -1.69
N SER A 145 6.54 35.04 -0.73
CA SER A 145 7.43 33.92 -1.02
C SER A 145 6.58 32.90 -1.78
N PRO A 146 6.93 32.50 -3.02
CA PRO A 146 6.10 31.59 -3.78
C PRO A 146 5.94 30.33 -2.94
N SER A 147 4.71 30.09 -2.48
CA SER A 147 4.34 28.86 -1.81
C SER A 147 4.60 27.71 -2.76
N TYR A 148 5.00 26.55 -2.25
CA TYR A 148 5.17 25.40 -3.13
C TYR A 148 3.80 25.04 -3.72
N PRO A 149 3.67 24.88 -5.05
CA PRO A 149 2.36 24.76 -5.66
C PRO A 149 1.58 23.55 -5.16
N ALA A 150 0.31 23.75 -4.79
CA ALA A 150 -0.53 22.69 -4.27
C ALA A 150 -0.84 21.66 -5.37
N HIS A 151 -0.70 20.39 -5.03
CA HIS A 151 -0.93 19.27 -5.95
C HIS A 151 -2.38 18.79 -5.83
N LEU A 152 -3.07 18.61 -6.96
CA LEU A 152 -4.48 18.23 -7.02
C LEU A 152 -4.72 16.75 -6.68
N VAL A 153 -3.74 15.90 -7.01
CA VAL A 153 -3.79 14.45 -6.71
C VAL A 153 -3.37 14.21 -5.26
N PRO A 154 -4.16 13.49 -4.45
CA PRO A 154 -3.82 13.13 -3.08
C PRO A 154 -2.50 12.38 -2.95
N TRP A 155 -1.80 12.58 -1.83
CA TRP A 155 -0.49 11.99 -1.56
C TRP A 155 -0.47 10.46 -1.74
N ASP A 156 -1.45 9.78 -1.16
CA ASP A 156 -1.49 8.31 -1.14
C ASP A 156 -1.68 7.73 -2.54
N LEU A 157 -2.46 8.40 -3.41
CA LEU A 157 -2.61 8.01 -4.81
C LEU A 157 -1.32 8.23 -5.60
N ARG A 158 -0.54 9.26 -5.30
CA ARG A 158 0.77 9.48 -5.95
C ARG A 158 1.77 8.39 -5.56
N VAL A 159 1.85 8.06 -4.27
CA VAL A 159 2.72 6.99 -3.77
C VAL A 159 2.28 5.62 -4.31
N LEU A 160 0.97 5.36 -4.34
CA LEU A 160 0.39 4.15 -4.90
C LEU A 160 0.69 4.04 -6.41
N SER A 161 0.60 5.14 -7.16
CA SER A 161 0.90 5.18 -8.59
C SER A 161 2.33 4.75 -8.89
N VAL A 162 3.31 5.31 -8.16
CA VAL A 162 4.72 4.87 -8.27
C VAL A 162 4.86 3.38 -7.98
N ARG A 163 4.21 2.89 -6.91
CA ARG A 163 4.30 1.48 -6.52
C ARG A 163 3.68 0.54 -7.56
N LEU A 164 2.51 0.88 -8.09
CA LEU A 164 1.82 0.06 -9.09
C LEU A 164 2.59 0.01 -10.42
N GLN A 165 3.18 1.12 -10.86
CA GLN A 165 4.03 1.13 -12.04
C GLN A 165 5.27 0.25 -11.86
N ALA A 166 5.90 0.30 -10.68
CA ALA A 166 7.05 -0.55 -10.34
C ALA A 166 6.69 -2.05 -10.40
N LEU A 167 5.61 -2.43 -9.71
CA LEU A 167 5.18 -3.82 -9.58
C LEU A 167 4.67 -4.41 -10.91
N GLY A 168 3.81 -3.69 -11.62
CA GLY A 168 3.15 -4.24 -12.80
C GLY A 168 4.00 -4.27 -14.06
N PHE A 169 5.05 -3.44 -14.16
CA PHE A 169 5.95 -3.41 -15.31
C PHE A 169 7.37 -3.90 -15.00
N GLY A 170 7.64 -4.31 -13.75
CA GLY A 170 8.96 -4.76 -13.33
C GLY A 170 10.04 -3.68 -13.50
N ASP A 171 9.68 -2.40 -13.29
CA ASP A 171 10.60 -1.26 -13.43
C ASP A 171 10.82 -0.55 -12.08
N PRO A 172 11.58 -1.17 -11.16
CA PRO A 172 11.90 -0.56 -9.88
C PRO A 172 12.88 0.62 -10.01
N ARG A 173 13.62 0.75 -11.12
CA ARG A 173 14.51 1.90 -11.39
C ARG A 173 13.71 3.19 -11.53
N ARG A 174 12.63 3.15 -12.30
CA ARG A 174 11.69 4.27 -12.41
C ARG A 174 11.06 4.59 -11.05
N ALA A 175 10.77 3.57 -10.24
CA ALA A 175 10.24 3.78 -8.89
C ALA A 175 11.18 4.59 -8.01
N VAL A 176 12.48 4.26 -8.01
CA VAL A 176 13.51 5.02 -7.28
C VAL A 176 13.52 6.47 -7.72
N MET A 177 13.55 6.75 -9.03
CA MET A 177 13.51 8.12 -9.55
C MET A 177 12.26 8.88 -9.08
N CYS A 178 11.07 8.29 -9.25
CA CYS A 178 9.82 8.93 -8.85
C CYS A 178 9.72 9.15 -7.34
N TYR A 179 10.24 8.23 -6.51
CA TYR A 179 10.33 8.45 -5.07
C TYR A 179 11.29 9.58 -4.71
N TYR A 180 12.40 9.76 -5.43
CA TYR A 180 13.28 10.91 -5.24
C TYR A 180 12.63 12.25 -5.64
N ASP A 181 11.79 12.27 -6.67
CA ASP A 181 11.02 13.47 -7.02
C ASP A 181 9.99 13.82 -5.93
N LEU A 182 9.27 12.82 -5.40
CA LEU A 182 8.42 13.00 -4.22
C LEU A 182 9.23 13.45 -2.98
N ALA A 183 10.46 12.94 -2.82
CA ALA A 183 11.34 13.33 -1.72
C ALA A 183 11.82 14.80 -1.85
N ARG A 184 12.01 15.30 -3.07
CA ARG A 184 12.33 16.71 -3.32
C ARG A 184 11.15 17.62 -2.97
N GLU A 185 9.93 17.24 -3.37
CA GLU A 185 8.72 17.97 -3.00
C GLU A 185 8.53 17.99 -1.48
N THR A 186 8.60 16.83 -0.81
CA THR A 186 8.41 16.75 0.65
C THR A 186 9.44 17.60 1.40
N ARG A 187 10.70 17.64 0.97
CA ARG A 187 11.71 18.54 1.56
C ARG A 187 11.37 20.02 1.36
N ALA A 188 10.87 20.40 0.19
CA ALA A 188 10.45 21.77 -0.07
C ALA A 188 9.24 22.18 0.81
N ARG A 189 8.23 21.32 0.88
CA ARG A 189 7.04 21.49 1.74
C ARG A 189 7.39 21.54 3.23
N LEU A 190 8.31 20.69 3.66
CA LEU A 190 8.82 20.69 5.04
C LEU A 190 9.53 22.00 5.38
N ALA A 191 10.35 22.52 4.46
CA ALA A 191 11.02 23.80 4.64
C ALA A 191 10.02 24.97 4.69
N GLU A 192 8.97 24.93 3.87
CA GLU A 192 7.88 25.90 3.88
C GLU A 192 7.08 25.87 5.17
N ALA A 193 6.61 24.69 5.60
CA ALA A 193 5.87 24.51 6.84
C ALA A 193 6.67 25.02 8.06
N ARG A 194 7.98 24.74 8.11
CA ARG A 194 8.87 25.26 9.16
C ARG A 194 9.00 26.78 9.13
N LYS A 195 9.11 27.39 7.94
CA LYS A 195 9.14 28.85 7.80
C LYS A 195 7.80 29.49 8.22
N GLY A 196 6.69 28.83 7.93
CA GLY A 196 5.35 29.25 8.32
C GLY A 196 4.97 28.93 9.77
N HIS A 197 5.88 28.35 10.57
CA HIS A 197 5.60 27.85 11.92
C HIS A 197 4.42 26.85 12.01
N ASP A 198 4.10 26.17 10.91
CA ASP A 198 3.17 25.04 10.88
C ASP A 198 3.90 23.77 11.30
N PHE A 199 4.00 23.57 12.62
CA PHE A 199 4.65 22.39 13.19
C PHE A 199 3.89 21.11 12.87
N SER A 200 2.55 21.15 12.83
CA SER A 200 1.72 19.99 12.45
C SER A 200 1.98 19.53 11.02
N GLY A 201 1.96 20.44 10.05
CA GLY A 201 2.29 20.13 8.66
C GLY A 201 3.75 19.68 8.52
N ALA A 202 4.68 20.29 9.27
CA ALA A 202 6.07 19.86 9.29
C ALA A 202 6.24 18.42 9.79
N GLU A 203 5.50 17.99 10.83
CA GLU A 203 5.48 16.59 11.27
C GLU A 203 5.00 15.65 10.15
N VAL A 204 3.86 15.94 9.52
CA VAL A 204 3.32 15.13 8.42
C VAL A 204 4.33 14.99 7.27
N TRP A 205 4.98 16.09 6.85
CA TRP A 205 5.96 16.05 5.76
C TRP A 205 7.25 15.33 6.14
N ARG A 206 7.67 15.40 7.41
CA ARG A 206 8.82 14.64 7.91
C ARG A 206 8.53 13.14 7.90
N GLU A 207 7.36 12.72 8.37
CA GLU A 207 6.93 11.32 8.34
C GLU A 207 6.85 10.79 6.90
N ARG A 208 6.29 11.57 5.97
CA ARG A 208 6.27 11.23 4.53
C ARG A 208 7.67 11.10 3.94
N LEU A 209 8.59 12.00 4.29
CA LEU A 209 9.97 11.94 3.82
C LEU A 209 10.69 10.68 4.35
N ALA A 210 10.46 10.32 5.62
CA ALA A 210 10.96 9.08 6.17
C ALA A 210 10.37 7.88 5.41
N ASP A 211 9.03 7.81 5.27
CA ASP A 211 8.31 6.73 4.55
C ASP A 211 8.86 6.51 3.14
N LEU A 212 9.09 7.60 2.38
CA LEU A 212 9.75 7.54 1.08
C LEU A 212 11.17 6.96 1.16
N GLY A 213 11.94 7.31 2.19
CA GLY A 213 13.26 6.75 2.44
C GLY A 213 13.25 5.22 2.50
N VAL A 214 12.31 4.63 3.23
CA VAL A 214 12.16 3.16 3.30
C VAL A 214 11.63 2.57 1.99
N ARG A 215 10.74 3.27 1.28
CA ARG A 215 10.28 2.83 -0.05
C ARG A 215 11.40 2.82 -1.09
N VAL A 216 12.31 3.79 -1.06
CA VAL A 216 13.52 3.79 -1.90
C VAL A 216 14.39 2.59 -1.57
N ALA A 217 14.63 2.31 -0.28
CA ALA A 217 15.39 1.12 0.13
C ALA A 217 14.74 -0.18 -0.41
N GLY A 218 13.43 -0.33 -0.26
CA GLY A 218 12.68 -1.48 -0.81
C GLY A 218 12.78 -1.58 -2.33
N ALA A 219 12.70 -0.47 -3.05
CA ALA A 219 12.87 -0.47 -4.51
C ALA A 219 14.31 -0.84 -4.94
N LEU A 220 15.33 -0.44 -4.18
CA LEU A 220 16.72 -0.86 -4.42
C LEU A 220 16.92 -2.37 -4.19
N VAL A 221 16.26 -2.93 -3.18
CA VAL A 221 16.24 -4.39 -2.96
C VAL A 221 15.61 -5.12 -4.16
N GLU A 222 14.48 -4.62 -4.66
CA GLU A 222 13.82 -5.19 -5.86
C GLU A 222 14.66 -5.04 -7.13
N MET A 223 15.50 -4.01 -7.22
CA MET A 223 16.50 -3.86 -8.29
C MET A 223 17.68 -4.84 -8.18
N GLY A 224 17.83 -5.54 -7.05
CA GLY A 224 19.01 -6.32 -6.72
C GLY A 224 20.23 -5.48 -6.32
N ASP A 225 20.08 -4.16 -6.16
CA ASP A 225 21.15 -3.29 -5.66
C ASP A 225 21.19 -3.31 -4.13
N LEU A 226 21.60 -4.45 -3.58
CA LEU A 226 21.60 -4.69 -2.14
C LEU A 226 22.61 -3.78 -1.41
N THR A 227 23.73 -3.46 -2.06
CA THR A 227 24.75 -2.55 -1.51
C THR A 227 24.22 -1.12 -1.46
N GLY A 228 23.57 -0.64 -2.53
CA GLY A 228 22.91 0.66 -2.55
C GLY A 228 21.77 0.74 -1.53
N ALA A 229 20.96 -0.32 -1.42
CA ALA A 229 19.90 -0.42 -0.42
C ALA A 229 20.45 -0.30 1.00
N ALA A 230 21.49 -1.08 1.35
CA ALA A 230 22.14 -1.04 2.64
C ALA A 230 22.75 0.35 2.95
N CYS A 231 23.51 0.91 2.01
CA CYS A 231 24.10 2.24 2.16
C CYS A 231 23.03 3.30 2.42
N HIS A 232 21.95 3.30 1.62
CA HIS A 232 20.84 4.23 1.76
C HIS A 232 20.12 4.05 3.10
N LEU A 233 19.81 2.81 3.48
CA LEU A 233 19.12 2.48 4.73
C LEU A 233 19.92 2.92 5.96
N GLY A 234 21.25 2.80 5.91
CA GLY A 234 22.17 3.30 6.94
C GLY A 234 22.16 4.83 7.11
N THR A 235 21.69 5.59 6.12
CA THR A 235 21.55 7.05 6.23
C THR A 235 20.26 7.50 6.90
N LEU A 236 19.24 6.64 6.99
CA LEU A 236 17.96 6.98 7.61
C LEU A 236 18.11 7.01 9.13
N ARG A 237 17.91 8.18 9.75
CA ARG A 237 18.14 8.40 11.19
C ARG A 237 16.88 8.55 12.04
N ASP A 238 15.69 8.36 11.47
CA ASP A 238 14.43 8.68 12.17
C ASP A 238 13.83 7.45 12.90
N GLY A 239 13.38 7.69 14.14
CA GLY A 239 12.92 6.68 15.10
C GLY A 239 11.41 6.45 15.13
N GLY A 240 10.99 5.51 15.99
CA GLY A 240 9.58 5.13 16.17
C GLY A 240 9.17 3.94 15.31
N GLN A 241 8.03 4.10 14.64
CA GLN A 241 7.40 3.11 13.75
C GLN A 241 8.26 2.74 12.53
N MET A 242 9.19 3.62 12.15
CA MET A 242 10.10 3.36 11.05
C MET A 242 11.19 2.34 11.41
N GLN A 243 11.50 2.19 12.69
CA GLN A 243 12.58 1.34 13.16
C GLN A 243 12.30 -0.13 12.84
N MET A 244 11.06 -0.58 13.05
CA MET A 244 10.61 -1.92 12.69
C MET A 244 10.75 -2.15 11.18
N ARG A 245 10.24 -1.24 10.34
CA ARG A 245 10.35 -1.37 8.87
C ARG A 245 11.80 -1.43 8.41
N ARG A 246 12.66 -0.62 9.04
CA ARG A 246 14.10 -0.63 8.78
C ARG A 246 14.74 -1.96 9.16
N ALA A 247 14.43 -2.49 10.34
CA ALA A 247 14.91 -3.79 10.79
C ALA A 247 14.44 -4.94 9.86
N LEU A 248 13.18 -4.93 9.43
CA LEU A 248 12.65 -5.90 8.48
C LEU A 248 13.36 -5.83 7.13
N LEU A 249 13.69 -4.63 6.65
CA LEU A 249 14.50 -4.48 5.43
C LEU A 249 15.94 -4.98 5.60
N TRP A 250 16.57 -4.75 6.76
CA TRP A 250 17.88 -5.33 7.06
C TRP A 250 17.85 -6.86 7.08
N LEU A 251 16.81 -7.44 7.68
CA LEU A 251 16.58 -8.89 7.62
C LEU A 251 16.38 -9.40 6.19
N GLN A 252 15.61 -8.68 5.37
CA GLN A 252 15.43 -9.03 3.96
C GLN A 252 16.75 -8.91 3.15
N LEU A 253 17.65 -8.01 3.54
CA LEU A 253 19.00 -7.87 2.99
C LEU A 253 19.97 -8.98 3.48
N GLY A 254 19.59 -9.75 4.50
CA GLY A 254 20.44 -10.74 5.15
C GLY A 254 21.43 -10.16 6.16
N ASP A 255 21.36 -8.86 6.48
CA ASP A 255 22.20 -8.23 7.49
C ASP A 255 21.51 -8.28 8.86
N VAL A 256 21.65 -9.44 9.51
CA VAL A 256 21.02 -9.71 10.81
C VAL A 256 21.63 -8.83 11.91
N GLU A 257 22.91 -8.49 11.83
CA GLU A 257 23.57 -7.61 12.80
C GLU A 257 23.03 -6.17 12.74
N ALA A 258 22.84 -5.62 11.53
CA ALA A 258 22.22 -4.31 11.38
C ALA A 258 20.76 -4.31 11.87
N ALA A 259 20.02 -5.42 11.69
CA ALA A 259 18.69 -5.59 12.25
C ALA A 259 18.71 -5.57 13.79
N ARG A 260 19.66 -6.26 14.44
CA ARG A 260 19.84 -6.22 15.90
C ARG A 260 20.26 -4.83 16.39
N GLU A 261 21.13 -4.13 15.67
CA GLU A 261 21.52 -2.76 16.00
C GLU A 261 20.33 -1.79 15.90
N CYS A 262 19.36 -2.08 15.04
CA CYS A 262 18.10 -1.33 15.03
C CYS A 262 17.34 -1.50 16.36
N LEU A 263 17.39 -2.67 17.00
CA LEU A 263 16.78 -2.86 18.32
C LEU A 263 17.54 -2.08 19.39
N ALA A 264 18.87 -2.12 19.38
CA ALA A 264 19.70 -1.45 20.39
C ALA A 264 19.54 0.08 20.41
N ARG A 265 19.21 0.69 19.27
CA ARG A 265 18.95 2.13 19.16
C ARG A 265 17.60 2.56 19.77
N GLY A 266 16.72 1.61 20.10
CA GLY A 266 15.39 1.86 20.62
C GLY A 266 14.44 2.49 19.60
N GLY A 267 13.23 2.78 20.06
CA GLY A 267 12.17 3.45 19.27
C GLY A 267 11.04 2.53 18.83
N GLY A 268 11.21 1.22 18.91
CA GLY A 268 10.08 0.28 18.81
C GLY A 268 9.34 0.15 20.15
N ASN A 269 8.13 -0.41 20.12
CA ASN A 269 7.52 -0.90 21.36
C ASN A 269 8.17 -2.24 21.79
N ALA A 270 7.98 -2.65 23.05
CA ALA A 270 8.61 -3.88 23.58
C ALA A 270 8.23 -5.16 22.79
N VAL A 271 7.05 -5.19 22.18
CA VAL A 271 6.58 -6.31 21.35
C VAL A 271 7.34 -6.34 20.03
N GLU A 272 7.45 -5.19 19.36
CA GLU A 272 8.20 -5.01 18.11
C GLU A 272 9.66 -5.46 18.28
N GLU A 273 10.29 -5.10 19.41
CA GLU A 273 11.66 -5.51 19.69
C GLU A 273 11.82 -7.03 19.83
N LYS A 274 10.87 -7.69 20.50
CA LYS A 274 10.83 -9.14 20.64
C LYS A 274 10.57 -9.84 19.31
N VAL A 275 9.69 -9.29 18.48
CA VAL A 275 9.38 -9.80 17.13
C VAL A 275 10.62 -9.78 16.24
N VAL A 276 11.30 -8.64 16.15
CA VAL A 276 12.54 -8.55 15.34
C VAL A 276 13.61 -9.49 15.88
N ARG A 277 13.74 -9.63 17.20
CA ARG A 277 14.70 -10.57 17.80
C ARG A 277 14.39 -12.03 17.42
N ALA A 278 13.13 -12.44 17.49
CA ALA A 278 12.71 -13.78 17.08
C ALA A 278 12.96 -14.03 15.58
N LEU A 279 12.74 -13.01 14.73
CA LEU A 279 13.08 -13.08 13.31
C LEU A 279 14.60 -13.16 13.07
N CYS A 280 15.42 -12.51 13.90
CA CYS A 280 16.89 -12.65 13.84
C CYS A 280 17.31 -14.09 14.18
N GLU A 281 16.76 -14.68 15.25
CA GLU A 281 17.03 -16.09 15.63
C GLU A 281 16.64 -17.05 14.50
N MET A 282 15.50 -16.81 13.84
CA MET A 282 15.12 -17.58 12.64
C MET A 282 16.11 -17.40 11.47
N ALA A 283 16.63 -16.19 11.28
CA ALA A 283 17.60 -15.89 10.23
C ALA A 283 18.97 -16.55 10.49
N ASP A 284 19.36 -16.70 11.76
CA ASP A 284 20.57 -17.44 12.15
C ASP A 284 20.40 -18.97 12.03
N GLY A 285 19.17 -19.46 11.85
CA GLY A 285 18.85 -20.89 11.87
C GLY A 285 18.63 -21.47 13.28
N GLU A 286 18.58 -20.61 14.30
CA GLU A 286 18.36 -20.99 15.70
C GLU A 286 16.86 -21.20 16.00
N TYR A 287 16.25 -22.15 15.28
CA TYR A 287 14.79 -22.35 15.32
C TYR A 287 14.26 -22.80 16.69
N GLU A 288 15.06 -23.52 17.49
CA GLU A 288 14.66 -23.91 18.84
C GLU A 288 14.53 -22.69 19.76
N ALA A 289 15.48 -21.76 19.71
CA ALA A 289 15.42 -20.50 20.44
C ALA A 289 14.23 -19.65 19.96
N ALA A 290 14.03 -19.57 18.64
CA ALA A 290 12.92 -18.85 18.05
C ALA A 290 11.55 -19.40 18.51
N VAL A 291 11.39 -20.73 18.60
CA VAL A 291 10.14 -21.35 19.11
C VAL A 291 9.82 -20.86 20.51
N GLU A 292 10.79 -20.87 21.43
CA GLU A 292 10.57 -20.43 22.80
C GLU A 292 10.23 -18.93 22.85
N ARG A 293 10.94 -18.10 22.08
CA ARG A 293 10.64 -16.67 22.00
C ARG A 293 9.27 -16.36 21.40
N TRP A 294 8.85 -17.08 20.36
CA TRP A 294 7.52 -16.92 19.77
C TRP A 294 6.41 -17.38 20.71
N ARG A 295 6.65 -18.39 21.56
CA ARG A 295 5.71 -18.81 22.61
C ARG A 295 5.53 -17.71 23.65
N GLU A 296 6.63 -17.15 24.17
CA GLU A 296 6.57 -16.00 25.10
C GLU A 296 5.79 -14.83 24.50
N LEU A 297 6.05 -14.49 23.24
CA LEU A 297 5.32 -13.43 22.53
C LEU A 297 3.83 -13.72 22.41
N ARG A 298 3.45 -14.96 22.11
CA ARG A 298 2.05 -15.36 21.94
C ARG A 298 1.25 -15.26 23.24
N ASP A 299 1.90 -15.44 24.38
CA ASP A 299 1.27 -15.26 25.70
C ASP A 299 1.03 -13.79 26.03
N GLU A 300 1.77 -12.87 25.40
CA GLU A 300 1.66 -11.42 25.58
C GLU A 300 0.73 -10.73 24.58
N VAL A 301 0.69 -11.21 23.33
CA VAL A 301 -0.08 -10.60 22.24
C VAL A 301 -0.88 -11.61 21.42
N ASP A 302 -2.16 -11.30 21.21
CA ASP A 302 -3.02 -12.03 20.28
C ASP A 302 -2.85 -11.49 18.85
N ASP A 303 -1.78 -11.94 18.19
CA ASP A 303 -1.43 -11.58 16.82
C ASP A 303 -1.26 -12.83 15.94
N GLU A 304 -1.95 -12.85 14.78
CA GLU A 304 -1.88 -13.94 13.80
C GLU A 304 -0.43 -14.14 13.31
N MET A 305 0.34 -13.07 13.11
CA MET A 305 1.71 -13.11 12.63
C MET A 305 2.63 -13.89 13.58
N VAL A 306 2.46 -13.70 14.89
CA VAL A 306 3.21 -14.43 15.92
C VAL A 306 2.90 -15.93 15.84
N GLY A 307 1.62 -16.28 15.74
CA GLY A 307 1.20 -17.67 15.63
C GLY A 307 1.68 -18.35 14.33
N VAL A 308 1.67 -17.63 13.20
CA VAL A 308 2.15 -18.14 11.92
C VAL A 308 3.66 -18.38 11.95
N ASN A 309 4.45 -17.43 12.46
CA ASN A 309 5.91 -17.61 12.56
C ASN A 309 6.29 -18.72 13.54
N LEU A 310 5.57 -18.87 14.66
CA LEU A 310 5.73 -20.00 15.57
C LEU A 310 5.49 -21.34 14.84
N ALA A 311 4.39 -21.45 14.08
CA ALA A 311 4.08 -22.66 13.33
C ALA A 311 5.15 -22.99 12.27
N VAL A 312 5.72 -21.97 11.62
CA VAL A 312 6.84 -22.15 10.68
C VAL A 312 8.09 -22.64 11.42
N CYS A 313 8.43 -22.09 12.58
CA CYS A 313 9.56 -22.59 13.38
C CYS A 313 9.34 -24.04 13.83
N LEU A 314 8.11 -24.38 14.24
CA LEU A 314 7.72 -25.76 14.60
C LEU A 314 7.94 -26.73 13.45
N LEU A 315 7.71 -26.33 12.20
CA LEU A 315 8.05 -27.13 11.02
C LEU A 315 9.56 -27.38 10.92
N TYR A 316 10.39 -26.35 11.09
CA TYR A 316 11.85 -26.48 11.01
C TYR A 316 12.46 -27.36 12.12
N VAL A 317 11.86 -27.39 13.31
CA VAL A 317 12.28 -28.29 14.41
C VAL A 317 11.60 -29.68 14.34
N GLY A 318 10.93 -30.01 13.24
CA GLY A 318 10.31 -31.33 13.01
C GLY A 318 8.99 -31.57 13.73
N LYS A 319 8.42 -30.57 14.41
CA LYS A 319 7.13 -30.63 15.12
C LYS A 319 5.96 -30.27 14.21
N MET A 320 5.91 -30.89 13.04
CA MET A 320 4.97 -30.57 11.96
C MET A 320 3.49 -30.68 12.41
N GLN A 321 3.14 -31.71 13.17
CA GLN A 321 1.74 -31.88 13.63
C GLN A 321 1.32 -30.77 14.61
N GLU A 322 2.24 -30.30 15.46
CA GLU A 322 1.99 -29.17 16.37
C GLU A 322 1.81 -27.88 15.58
N GLY A 323 2.70 -27.60 14.61
CA GLY A 323 2.59 -26.44 13.73
C GLY A 323 1.30 -26.43 12.92
N LYS A 324 0.89 -27.59 12.39
CA LYS A 324 -0.39 -27.74 11.67
C LYS A 324 -1.58 -27.43 12.58
N ALA A 325 -1.64 -28.05 13.76
CA ALA A 325 -2.72 -27.83 14.71
C ALA A 325 -2.80 -26.36 15.17
N LEU A 326 -1.65 -25.70 15.32
CA LEU A 326 -1.58 -24.27 15.63
C LEU A 326 -2.20 -23.42 14.52
N LEU A 327 -1.83 -23.64 13.25
CA LEU A 327 -2.42 -22.90 12.13
C LEU A 327 -3.91 -23.17 11.98
N GLU A 328 -4.37 -24.42 12.17
CA GLU A 328 -5.80 -24.75 12.23
C GLU A 328 -6.50 -23.95 13.34
N SER A 329 -5.91 -23.87 14.54
CA SER A 329 -6.49 -23.11 15.65
C SER A 329 -6.61 -21.60 15.39
N LEU A 330 -5.67 -21.01 14.63
CA LEU A 330 -5.75 -19.59 14.24
C LEU A 330 -6.91 -19.36 13.28
N VAL A 331 -7.10 -20.26 12.31
CA VAL A 331 -8.27 -20.23 11.43
C VAL A 331 -9.55 -20.38 12.25
N ASP A 332 -9.57 -21.27 13.25
CA ASP A 332 -10.73 -21.48 14.12
C ASP A 332 -11.06 -20.24 14.95
N ALA A 333 -10.06 -19.43 15.29
CA ALA A 333 -10.22 -18.13 15.93
C ALA A 333 -10.68 -17.01 14.99
N GLY A 334 -10.98 -17.32 13.72
CA GLY A 334 -11.47 -16.36 12.71
C GLY A 334 -10.37 -15.65 11.91
N ARG A 335 -9.11 -16.03 12.08
CA ARG A 335 -7.98 -15.46 11.33
C ARG A 335 -7.87 -16.09 9.94
N ASN A 336 -7.49 -15.31 8.93
CA ASN A 336 -7.58 -15.75 7.53
C ASN A 336 -6.66 -15.01 6.54
N SER A 337 -5.50 -14.50 6.98
CA SER A 337 -4.58 -13.85 6.03
C SER A 337 -4.09 -14.81 4.94
N HIS A 338 -3.64 -14.25 3.82
CA HIS A 338 -2.99 -15.01 2.74
C HIS A 338 -1.87 -15.92 3.29
N THR A 339 -0.99 -15.37 4.13
CA THR A 339 0.16 -16.09 4.69
C THR A 339 -0.27 -17.27 5.55
N LEU A 340 -1.28 -17.09 6.42
CA LEU A 340 -1.84 -18.17 7.24
C LEU A 340 -2.41 -19.29 6.38
N LEU A 341 -3.27 -18.96 5.42
CA LEU A 341 -3.94 -19.95 4.57
C LEU A 341 -2.93 -20.67 3.66
N PHE A 342 -1.97 -19.95 3.09
CA PHE A 342 -0.92 -20.53 2.27
C PHE A 342 -0.02 -21.48 3.09
N ASN A 343 0.37 -21.09 4.30
CA ASN A 343 1.20 -21.94 5.17
C ASN A 343 0.42 -23.17 5.65
N LEU A 344 -0.86 -23.04 6.02
CA LEU A 344 -1.69 -24.17 6.43
C LEU A 344 -1.91 -25.16 5.28
N THR A 345 -2.17 -24.66 4.07
CA THR A 345 -2.30 -25.53 2.90
C THR A 345 -0.98 -26.20 2.50
N THR A 346 0.15 -25.52 2.70
CA THR A 346 1.49 -26.14 2.61
C THR A 346 1.65 -27.28 3.62
N MET A 347 1.25 -27.07 4.87
CA MET A 347 1.30 -28.10 5.91
C MET A 347 0.42 -29.30 5.56
N TYR A 348 -0.76 -29.10 4.97
CA TYR A 348 -1.58 -30.20 4.46
C TYR A 348 -0.88 -31.00 3.36
N GLU A 349 -0.20 -30.35 2.41
CA GLU A 349 0.58 -31.01 1.36
C GLU A 349 1.73 -31.85 1.94
N LEU A 350 2.38 -31.35 3.00
CA LEU A 350 3.49 -32.07 3.66
C LEU A 350 3.00 -33.23 4.54
N CYS A 351 1.81 -33.12 5.15
CA CYS A 351 1.30 -34.12 6.09
C CYS A 351 0.54 -35.27 5.41
N THR A 352 0.01 -35.06 4.20
CA THR A 352 -0.87 -36.05 3.57
C THR A 352 -0.97 -35.90 2.05
N GLU A 353 -1.02 -37.04 1.36
CA GLU A 353 -1.36 -37.13 -0.07
C GLU A 353 -2.81 -36.71 -0.37
N ARG A 354 -3.67 -36.63 0.66
CA ARG A 354 -5.09 -36.23 0.54
C ARG A 354 -5.29 -34.76 0.93
N SER A 355 -4.35 -33.89 0.56
CA SER A 355 -4.40 -32.46 0.90
C SER A 355 -5.55 -31.71 0.19
N ARG A 356 -5.88 -32.08 -1.06
CA ARG A 356 -6.90 -31.36 -1.86
C ARG A 356 -8.29 -31.27 -1.19
N PRO A 357 -8.88 -32.36 -0.66
CA PRO A 357 -10.12 -32.27 0.12
C PRO A 357 -10.01 -31.35 1.35
N LEU A 358 -8.85 -31.31 2.03
CA LEU A 358 -8.63 -30.44 3.18
C LEU A 358 -8.59 -28.96 2.77
N LYS A 359 -7.94 -28.64 1.65
CA LYS A 359 -7.92 -27.28 1.07
C LYS A 359 -9.32 -26.78 0.69
N VAL A 360 -10.12 -27.65 0.05
CA VAL A 360 -11.52 -27.31 -0.29
C VAL A 360 -12.34 -27.05 0.97
N LYS A 361 -12.28 -27.95 1.97
CA LYS A 361 -12.96 -27.75 3.26
C LYS A 361 -12.51 -26.48 3.98
N LEU A 362 -11.21 -26.15 3.90
CA LEU A 362 -10.68 -24.92 4.46
C LEU A 362 -11.29 -23.69 3.77
N SER A 363 -11.41 -23.69 2.44
CA SER A 363 -12.05 -22.60 1.69
C SER A 363 -13.53 -22.43 2.05
N GLU A 364 -14.27 -23.52 2.26
CA GLU A 364 -15.66 -23.49 2.72
C GLU A 364 -15.78 -22.90 4.13
N LYS A 365 -14.88 -23.32 5.02
CA LYS A 365 -14.80 -22.82 6.39
C LYS A 365 -14.53 -21.31 6.42
N VAL A 366 -13.52 -20.85 5.69
CA VAL A 366 -13.19 -19.41 5.65
C VAL A 366 -14.30 -18.60 5.01
N ALA A 367 -14.95 -19.09 3.95
CA ALA A 367 -16.09 -18.39 3.34
C ALA A 367 -17.29 -18.23 4.29
N SER A 368 -17.44 -19.14 5.26
CA SER A 368 -18.51 -19.06 6.27
C SER A 368 -18.24 -18.03 7.37
N MET A 369 -16.99 -17.60 7.55
CA MET A 369 -16.59 -16.60 8.56
C MET A 369 -17.21 -15.23 8.28
N ASP A 370 -17.33 -14.42 9.34
CA ASP A 370 -17.87 -13.07 9.24
C ASP A 370 -16.97 -12.13 8.46
N GLU A 371 -17.63 -11.13 7.88
CA GLU A 371 -16.99 -10.13 7.05
C GLU A 371 -16.28 -9.12 7.95
N THR A 372 -15.01 -8.84 7.64
CA THR A 372 -14.21 -7.87 8.37
C THR A 372 -13.55 -6.89 7.41
N ALA A 373 -13.17 -5.72 7.90
CA ALA A 373 -12.46 -4.72 7.11
C ALA A 373 -11.10 -5.19 6.58
N ASP A 374 -10.56 -6.31 7.08
CA ASP A 374 -9.29 -6.90 6.63
C ASP A 374 -9.40 -7.70 5.32
N GLY A 375 -10.63 -7.96 4.86
CA GLY A 375 -10.90 -8.62 3.60
C GLY A 375 -11.55 -9.99 3.77
N TRP A 376 -12.79 -10.11 3.30
CA TRP A 376 -13.56 -11.35 3.38
C TRP A 376 -13.30 -12.29 2.20
N GLU A 377 -13.38 -11.78 0.97
CA GLU A 377 -13.21 -12.60 -0.23
C GLU A 377 -11.75 -13.04 -0.40
N LYS A 378 -11.52 -14.35 -0.54
CA LYS A 378 -10.21 -14.93 -0.84
C LYS A 378 -10.15 -15.48 -2.27
N THR A 379 -8.94 -15.69 -2.75
CA THR A 379 -8.62 -16.23 -4.08
C THR A 379 -8.21 -17.70 -4.00
N ASN A 380 -8.15 -18.37 -5.15
CA ASN A 380 -7.61 -19.74 -5.25
C ASN A 380 -6.15 -19.81 -4.80
N ALA A 381 -5.36 -18.73 -5.00
CA ALA A 381 -3.96 -18.67 -4.61
C ALA A 381 -3.77 -18.78 -3.09
N ASP A 382 -4.69 -18.22 -2.30
CA ASP A 382 -4.67 -18.33 -0.83
C ASP A 382 -4.76 -19.79 -0.35
N PHE A 383 -5.38 -20.67 -1.13
CA PHE A 383 -5.58 -22.08 -0.79
C PHE A 383 -4.70 -23.05 -1.62
N LYS A 384 -3.80 -22.54 -2.47
CA LYS A 384 -3.06 -23.33 -3.46
C LYS A 384 -3.98 -24.25 -4.29
N LEU A 385 -5.08 -23.71 -4.82
CA LEU A 385 -6.09 -24.42 -5.61
C LEU A 385 -6.00 -24.13 -7.11
#